data_AF-A0AAE9A548-F1
#
_entry.id   AF-A0AAE9A548-F1
#
_cell.length_a   1.000
_cell.length_b   1.000
_cell.length_c   1.000
_cell.angle_alpha   90.00
_cell.angle_beta   90.00
_cell.angle_gamma   90.00
#
_symmetry.space_group_name_H-M   'P 1'
#
loop_
_entity.id
_entity.type
_entity.pdbx_description
1 polymer ?
#
loop_
_entity_poly.entity_id
_entity_poly.type
_entity_poly.pdbx_seq_one_letter_code
_entity_poly.pdbx_strand_id
1 'polypeptide(L)'
;MARVVGWFLAIIGTVLGAREALMDDYGEFLPHIRLAKDLMDPRRYDSRVRPVMNHSKPTTVSFSMSLYQILSINEKQQNVDLNVWAIQKWNDDFLGWNPYLYGMINTTILPFDAIWLPDTYLYNRQ
;
A
#
# COMPACT_ATOMS: atom_id res chain seq x y z
N MET A 1 -27.58 -0.34 -28.56
CA MET A 1 -27.03 0.88 -29.18
C MET A 1 -27.52 2.07 -28.37
N ALA A 2 -26.86 2.39 -27.25
CA ALA A 2 -27.27 3.48 -26.35
C ALA A 2 -26.37 4.68 -26.59
N ARG A 3 -26.97 5.82 -26.92
CA ARG A 3 -26.30 7.05 -27.32
C ARG A 3 -25.95 7.85 -26.06
N VAL A 4 -24.67 8.11 -25.85
CA VAL A 4 -24.17 9.08 -24.87
C VAL A 4 -24.30 10.47 -25.48
N VAL A 5 -25.00 11.38 -24.81
CA VAL A 5 -24.94 12.83 -25.08
C VAL A 5 -24.60 13.49 -23.74
N GLY A 6 -23.34 13.92 -23.63
CA GLY A 6 -22.89 14.74 -22.52
C GLY A 6 -23.24 16.20 -22.74
N TRP A 7 -23.57 16.90 -21.67
CA TRP A 7 -23.33 18.34 -21.54
C TRP A 7 -22.59 18.60 -20.24
N PHE A 8 -21.45 19.26 -20.39
CA PHE A 8 -20.63 19.85 -19.33
C PHE A 8 -21.47 20.86 -18.54
N LEU A 9 -21.74 20.57 -17.26
CA LEU A 9 -21.72 21.50 -16.12
C LEU A 9 -22.38 20.82 -14.91
N ALA A 10 -21.59 20.04 -14.17
CA ALA A 10 -21.90 19.65 -12.79
C ALA A 10 -20.61 19.26 -12.04
N ILE A 11 -19.62 20.15 -11.97
CA ILE A 11 -18.42 19.94 -11.11
C ILE A 11 -18.60 20.59 -9.73
N ILE A 12 -19.78 21.13 -9.39
CA ILE A 12 -20.03 21.69 -8.05
C ILE A 12 -20.76 20.70 -7.12
N GLY A 13 -21.33 19.60 -7.63
CA GLY A 13 -22.11 18.65 -6.83
C GLY A 13 -21.36 17.43 -6.28
N THR A 14 -20.12 17.18 -6.69
CA THR A 14 -19.43 15.90 -6.44
C THR A 14 -18.65 15.82 -5.12
N VAL A 15 -18.33 16.94 -4.48
CA VAL A 15 -17.53 16.92 -3.23
C VAL A 15 -18.39 16.57 -2.01
N LEU A 16 -19.65 16.99 -1.97
CA LEU A 16 -20.52 16.81 -0.79
C LEU A 16 -20.97 15.34 -0.64
N GLY A 17 -21.44 14.72 -1.74
CA GLY A 17 -21.88 13.32 -1.72
C GLY A 17 -20.76 12.30 -1.49
N ALA A 18 -19.51 12.63 -1.85
CA ALA A 18 -18.36 11.76 -1.60
C ALA A 18 -18.01 11.66 -0.11
N ARG A 19 -18.20 12.74 0.65
CA ARG A 19 -17.87 12.75 2.08
C ARG A 19 -18.90 11.98 2.91
N GLU A 20 -20.18 12.10 2.55
CA GLU A 20 -21.29 11.38 3.17
C GLU A 20 -21.16 9.87 3.00
N ALA A 21 -20.69 9.41 1.83
CA ALA A 21 -20.48 7.98 1.56
C ALA A 21 -19.39 7.31 2.42
N LEU A 22 -18.54 8.11 3.10
CA LEU A 22 -17.46 7.63 3.97
C LEU A 22 -17.85 7.71 5.46
N MET A 23 -19.07 8.14 5.75
CA MET A 23 -19.60 8.28 7.11
C MET A 23 -20.50 7.09 7.46
N ASP A 24 -20.55 6.75 8.74
CA ASP A 24 -21.53 5.83 9.30
C ASP A 24 -22.85 6.55 9.64
N ASP A 25 -23.83 5.77 10.13
CA ASP A 25 -25.16 6.27 10.51
C ASP A 25 -25.13 7.31 11.65
N TYR A 26 -24.00 7.44 12.35
CA TYR A 26 -23.78 8.40 13.43
C TYR A 26 -23.03 9.67 12.96
N GLY A 27 -22.67 9.75 11.67
CA GLY A 27 -21.93 10.86 11.10
C GLY A 27 -20.42 10.82 11.34
N GLU A 28 -19.91 9.68 11.82
CA GLU A 28 -18.48 9.43 12.04
C GLU A 28 -17.86 8.76 10.82
N PHE A 29 -16.55 8.93 10.58
CA PHE A 29 -15.89 8.19 9.50
C PHE A 29 -15.90 6.68 9.79
N LEU A 30 -16.09 5.86 8.74
CA LEU A 30 -16.00 4.41 8.86
C LEU A 30 -14.71 3.98 9.56
N PRO A 31 -14.74 2.96 10.45
CA PRO A 31 -13.59 2.63 11.30
C PRO A 31 -12.28 2.38 10.55
N HIS A 32 -12.34 1.75 9.37
CA HIS A 32 -11.17 1.49 8.53
C HIS A 32 -10.59 2.76 7.89
N ILE A 33 -11.44 3.74 7.57
CA ILE A 33 -11.03 5.04 7.03
C ILE A 33 -10.35 5.86 8.13
N ARG A 34 -10.95 5.88 9.33
CA ARG A 34 -10.36 6.53 10.49
C ARG A 34 -9.00 5.92 10.82
N LEU A 35 -8.92 4.58 10.85
CA LEU A 35 -7.66 3.87 11.07
C LEU A 35 -6.59 4.26 10.04
N ALA A 36 -6.92 4.19 8.74
CA ALA A 36 -5.98 4.54 7.69
C ALA A 36 -5.48 5.99 7.83
N LYS A 37 -6.38 6.92 8.14
CA LYS A 37 -6.03 8.33 8.36
C LYS A 37 -5.11 8.53 9.56
N ASP A 38 -5.38 7.85 10.67
CA ASP A 38 -4.59 7.97 11.91
C ASP A 38 -3.22 7.30 11.80
N LEU A 39 -3.09 6.24 11.00
CA LEU A 39 -1.81 5.60 10.68
C LEU A 39 -0.95 6.47 9.74
N MET A 40 -1.60 7.22 8.84
CA MET A 40 -0.96 8.07 7.84
C MET A 40 -0.79 9.53 8.27
N ASP A 41 -1.06 9.87 9.53
CA ASP A 41 -0.86 11.24 10.02
C ASP A 41 0.64 11.61 9.91
N PRO A 42 1.01 12.67 9.18
CA PRO A 42 2.40 13.12 9.03
C PRO A 42 3.11 13.45 10.36
N ARG A 43 2.34 13.68 11.44
CA ARG A 43 2.88 13.90 12.79
C ARG A 43 3.35 12.62 13.46
N ARG A 44 2.88 11.47 12.96
CA ARG A 44 3.10 10.14 13.54
C ARG A 44 4.00 9.28 12.66
N TYR A 45 3.88 9.40 11.34
CA TYR A 45 4.56 8.55 10.38
C TYR A 45 5.27 9.37 9.30
N ASP A 46 6.56 9.05 9.06
CA ASP A 46 7.36 9.61 7.97
C ASP A 46 7.94 8.46 7.15
N SER A 47 7.44 8.26 5.94
CA SER A 47 7.84 7.16 5.04
C SER A 47 9.29 7.25 4.56
N ARG A 48 9.96 8.39 4.77
CA ARG A 48 11.37 8.58 4.39
C ARG A 48 12.33 7.99 5.43
N VAL A 49 11.83 7.69 6.63
CA VAL A 49 12.63 7.20 7.74
C VAL A 49 12.35 5.71 7.93
N ARG A 50 13.43 4.95 8.19
CA ARG A 50 13.33 3.52 8.48
C ARG A 50 12.43 3.26 9.69
N PRO A 51 11.49 2.30 9.64
CA PRO A 51 10.47 2.12 10.66
C PRO A 51 10.99 1.34 11.87
N VAL A 52 11.87 1.96 12.65
CA VAL A 52 12.40 1.38 13.90
C VAL A 52 12.32 2.39 15.03
N MET A 53 11.85 1.96 16.21
CA MET A 53 11.88 2.82 17.40
C MET A 53 13.30 2.99 17.95
N ASN A 54 14.08 1.90 17.97
CA ASN A 54 15.46 1.91 18.41
C ASN A 54 16.41 1.84 17.21
N HIS A 55 17.07 2.96 16.91
CA HIS A 55 17.98 3.08 15.77
C HIS A 55 19.12 2.06 15.76
N SER A 56 19.52 1.56 16.94
CA SER A 56 20.57 0.54 17.06
C SER A 56 20.14 -0.86 16.61
N LYS A 57 18.83 -1.10 16.43
CA LYS A 57 18.30 -2.39 15.94
C LYS A 57 18.15 -2.36 14.41
N PRO A 58 18.49 -3.44 13.70
CA PRO A 58 18.25 -3.53 12.26
C PRO A 58 16.76 -3.82 11.97
N THR A 59 16.30 -3.42 10.78
CA THR A 59 14.98 -3.81 10.26
C THR A 59 15.15 -5.08 9.44
N THR A 60 14.58 -6.19 9.93
CA THR A 60 14.67 -7.49 9.23
C THR A 60 13.64 -7.55 8.11
N VAL A 61 14.12 -7.72 6.88
CA VAL A 61 13.29 -7.91 5.68
C VAL A 61 13.41 -9.36 5.24
N SER A 62 12.29 -10.07 5.21
CA SER A 62 12.20 -11.42 4.66
C SER A 62 11.78 -11.34 3.21
N PHE A 63 12.62 -11.89 2.33
CA PHE A 63 12.37 -11.98 0.90
C PHE A 63 12.08 -13.43 0.52
N SER A 64 11.03 -13.66 -0.24
CA SER A 64 10.67 -14.98 -0.77
C SER A 64 10.32 -14.84 -2.23
N MET A 65 10.76 -15.81 -3.03
CA MET A 65 10.64 -15.76 -4.47
C MET A 65 10.18 -17.11 -4.98
N SER A 66 9.18 -17.11 -5.86
CA SER A 66 8.64 -18.32 -6.47
C SER A 66 8.60 -18.15 -7.98
N LEU A 67 9.28 -19.04 -8.70
CA LEU A 67 9.28 -19.05 -10.16
C LEU A 67 7.90 -19.51 -10.66
N TYR A 68 7.24 -18.66 -11.44
CA TYR A 68 5.97 -19.00 -12.07
C TYR A 68 6.19 -19.70 -13.41
N GLN A 69 7.03 -19.12 -14.27
CA GLN A 69 7.29 -19.64 -15.61
C GLN A 69 8.61 -19.11 -16.18
N ILE A 70 9.27 -19.92 -17.00
CA ILE A 70 10.37 -19.50 -17.89
C ILE A 70 9.74 -19.08 -19.23
N LEU A 71 9.95 -17.83 -19.64
CA LEU A 71 9.41 -17.28 -20.88
C LEU A 71 10.33 -17.61 -22.08
N SER A 72 11.62 -17.34 -21.93
CA SER A 72 12.64 -17.59 -22.96
C SER A 72 14.03 -17.69 -22.36
N ILE A 73 14.90 -18.46 -23.04
CA ILE A 73 16.32 -18.56 -22.73
C ILE A 73 17.09 -18.16 -23.98
N ASN A 74 17.97 -17.18 -23.86
CA ASN A 74 18.91 -16.82 -24.91
C ASN A 74 20.32 -17.24 -24.49
N GLU A 75 20.71 -18.44 -24.89
CA GLU A 75 22.01 -19.03 -24.52
C GLU A 75 23.19 -18.21 -25.05
N LYS A 76 23.07 -17.62 -26.24
CA LYS A 76 24.14 -16.81 -26.85
C LYS A 76 24.40 -15.51 -26.09
N GLN A 77 23.34 -14.92 -25.52
CA GLN A 77 23.42 -13.70 -24.71
C GLN A 77 23.46 -14.00 -23.20
N GLN A 78 23.39 -15.27 -22.80
CA GLN A 78 23.25 -15.73 -21.42
C GLN A 78 22.11 -15.05 -20.63
N ASN A 79 21.04 -14.63 -21.33
CA ASN A 79 19.87 -14.00 -20.72
C ASN A 79 18.73 -15.00 -20.56
N VAL A 80 17.96 -14.85 -19.49
CA VAL A 80 16.76 -15.66 -19.21
C VAL A 80 15.61 -14.74 -18.81
N ASP A 81 14.51 -14.84 -19.55
CA ASP A 81 13.30 -14.11 -19.25
C ASP A 81 12.39 -14.99 -18.36
N LEU A 82 12.10 -14.51 -17.15
CA LEU A 82 11.37 -15.25 -16.13
C LEU A 82 10.15 -14.46 -15.65
N ASN A 83 9.03 -15.16 -15.44
CA ASN A 83 7.92 -14.65 -14.65
C ASN A 83 8.04 -15.17 -13.22
N VAL A 84 8.13 -14.27 -12.24
CA VAL A 84 8.47 -14.58 -10.86
C VAL A 84 7.55 -13.83 -9.91
N TRP A 85 7.05 -14.55 -8.90
CA TRP A 85 6.37 -13.96 -7.74
C TRP A 85 7.39 -13.65 -6.66
N ALA A 86 7.63 -12.37 -6.38
CA ALA A 86 8.44 -11.91 -5.27
C ALA A 86 7.56 -11.38 -4.14
N ILE A 87 7.79 -11.85 -2.92
CA ILE A 87 7.08 -11.45 -1.71
C ILE A 87 8.11 -10.90 -0.73
N GLN A 88 7.85 -9.70 -0.24
CA GLN A 88 8.63 -9.06 0.82
C GLN A 88 7.77 -8.92 2.06
N LYS A 89 8.37 -9.21 3.22
CA LYS A 89 7.73 -9.04 4.52
C LYS A 89 8.71 -8.35 5.47
N TRP A 90 8.25 -7.30 6.13
CA TRP A 90 8.98 -6.59 7.16
C TRP A 90 8.02 -6.18 8.27
N ASN A 91 8.57 -5.82 9.44
CA ASN A 91 7.80 -5.23 10.53
C ASN A 91 8.02 -3.72 10.55
N ASP A 92 6.94 -2.96 10.69
CA ASP A 92 6.97 -1.51 10.86
C ASP A 92 6.48 -1.17 12.27
N ASP A 93 7.38 -0.68 13.12
CA ASP A 93 7.07 -0.40 14.53
C ASP A 93 6.09 0.76 14.71
N PHE A 94 5.89 1.62 13.69
CA PHE A 94 5.04 2.81 13.78
C PHE A 94 3.60 2.55 13.31
N LEU A 95 3.40 1.54 12.46
CA LEU A 95 2.08 1.16 11.91
C LEU A 95 1.26 0.24 12.83
N GLY A 96 1.43 0.35 14.15
CA GLY A 96 0.63 -0.39 15.14
C GLY A 96 -0.65 0.34 15.55
N TRP A 97 -1.72 -0.39 15.85
CA TRP A 97 -2.93 0.17 16.45
C TRP A 97 -3.58 -0.82 17.42
N ASN A 98 -4.52 -0.31 18.22
CA ASN A 98 -5.35 -1.14 19.07
C ASN A 98 -6.67 -1.49 18.33
N PRO A 99 -6.91 -2.77 17.96
CA PRO A 99 -8.11 -3.17 17.21
C PRO A 99 -9.43 -2.78 17.89
N TYR A 100 -9.47 -2.76 19.22
CA TYR A 100 -10.68 -2.41 19.98
C TYR A 100 -11.17 -0.98 19.69
N LEU A 101 -10.28 -0.06 19.30
CA LEU A 101 -10.62 1.34 18.99
C LEU A 101 -11.18 1.53 17.57
N TYR A 102 -11.06 0.53 16.71
CA TYR A 102 -11.43 0.62 15.29
C TYR A 102 -12.36 -0.52 14.86
N GLY A 103 -13.18 -1.05 15.78
CA GLY A 103 -14.15 -2.09 15.46
C GLY A 103 -13.52 -3.47 15.17
N MET A 104 -12.48 -3.84 15.92
CA MET A 104 -11.77 -5.13 15.81
C MET A 104 -11.08 -5.37 14.47
N ILE A 105 -10.68 -4.31 13.79
CA ILE A 105 -9.87 -4.40 12.57
C ILE A 105 -8.47 -4.90 12.96
N ASN A 106 -8.13 -6.12 12.54
CA ASN A 106 -6.82 -6.74 12.77
C ASN A 106 -5.86 -6.58 11.57
N THR A 107 -6.40 -6.32 10.39
CA THR A 107 -5.64 -6.15 9.16
C THR A 107 -6.21 -4.99 8.37
N THR A 108 -5.34 -4.21 7.74
CA THR A 108 -5.72 -3.12 6.84
C THR A 108 -4.77 -3.08 5.66
N ILE A 109 -5.23 -2.52 4.55
CA ILE A 109 -4.44 -2.33 3.33
C ILE A 109 -4.15 -0.85 3.21
N LEU A 110 -2.87 -0.53 3.01
CA LEU A 110 -2.39 0.83 2.88
C LEU A 110 -1.72 1.00 1.51
N PRO A 111 -1.80 2.20 0.92
CA PRO A 111 -1.17 2.44 -0.37
C PRO A 111 0.36 2.42 -0.19
N PHE A 112 1.05 1.80 -1.14
CA PHE A 112 2.49 1.53 -1.02
C PHE A 112 3.32 2.81 -1.01
N ASP A 113 2.89 3.88 -1.68
CA ASP A 113 3.59 5.16 -1.77
C ASP A 113 3.54 5.98 -0.45
N ALA A 114 2.64 5.63 0.47
CA ALA A 114 2.50 6.31 1.74
C ALA A 114 3.29 5.66 2.89
N ILE A 115 3.84 4.46 2.68
CA ILE A 115 4.60 3.72 3.68
C ILE A 115 6.09 3.67 3.33
N TRP A 116 6.94 3.40 4.31
CA TRP A 116 8.33 3.06 4.05
C TRP A 116 8.43 1.69 3.38
N LEU A 117 9.25 1.58 2.32
CA LEU A 117 9.56 0.30 1.67
C LEU A 117 11.08 0.08 1.64
N PRO A 118 11.53 -1.17 1.80
CA PRO A 118 12.93 -1.50 1.60
C PRO A 118 13.31 -1.46 0.11
N ASP A 119 14.35 -0.70 -0.22
CA ASP A 119 14.91 -0.68 -1.57
C ASP A 119 15.44 -2.07 -1.95
N THR A 120 14.92 -2.64 -3.02
CA THR A 120 15.32 -3.96 -3.53
C THR A 120 15.57 -3.89 -5.02
N TYR A 121 16.74 -4.32 -5.47
CA TYR A 121 17.13 -4.30 -6.89
C TYR A 121 17.81 -5.61 -7.29
N LEU A 122 17.59 -6.02 -8.54
CA LEU A 122 18.33 -7.11 -9.17
C LEU A 122 19.62 -6.54 -9.75
N TYR A 123 20.76 -6.97 -9.21
CA TYR A 123 22.08 -6.49 -9.66
C TYR A 123 22.43 -7.00 -11.06
N ASN A 124 22.11 -8.26 -11.35
CA ASN A 124 22.44 -8.88 -12.63
C ASN A 124 21.30 -8.69 -13.63
N ARG A 125 21.23 -7.50 -14.24
CA ARG A 125 20.25 -7.14 -15.28
C ARG A 125 20.93 -6.85 -16.63
N GLN A 126 22.06 -7.52 -16.90
CA GLN A 126 22.83 -7.39 -18.13
C GLN A 126 22.46 -8.47 -19.14
#